data_AF-A0A848Y974-F1
#
_entry.id   AF-A0A848Y974-F1
#
_cell.length_a   1.000
_cell.length_b   1.000
_cell.length_c   1.000
_cell.angle_alpha   90.00
_cell.angle_beta   90.00
_cell.angle_gamma   90.00
#
_symmetry.space_group_name_H-M   'P 1'
#
loop_
_entity.id
_entity.type
_entity.pdbx_description
1 polymer ?
#
loop_
_entity_poly.entity_id
_entity_poly.type
_entity_poly.pdbx_seq_one_letter_code
_entity_poly.pdbx_strand_id
1 'polypeptide(L)' 'MSGRILVINPNSNQAVTDGMDEALEPFRAGSDVEIECVTLAEGPFGIESQADVE' A
#
# COMPACT_ATOMS: atom_id res chain seq x y z
N MET A 1 19.00 0.60 -13.95
CA MET A 1 17.56 0.53 -14.26
C MET A 1 16.85 0.97 -13.01
N SER A 2 15.98 1.97 -13.08
CA SER A 2 15.04 2.27 -11.99
C SER A 2 14.02 1.15 -11.94
N GLY A 3 13.87 0.50 -10.79
CA GLY A 3 12.79 -0.45 -10.53
C GLY A 3 11.54 0.27 -10.04
N ARG A 4 10.44 -0.48 -9.89
CA ARG A 4 9.23 -0.03 -9.20
C ARG A 4 8.86 -1.03 -8.11
N ILE A 5 8.57 -0.54 -6.92
CA ILE A 5 8.00 -1.29 -5.80
C ILE A 5 6.54 -0.91 -5.70
N LEU A 6 5.66 -1.87 -5.92
CA LEU A 6 4.23 -1.72 -5.69
C LEU A 6 3.91 -2.19 -4.27
N VAL A 7 3.42 -1.27 -3.44
CA VAL A 7 2.98 -1.54 -2.07
C VAL A 7 1.46 -1.64 -2.10
N ILE A 8 0.95 -2.86 -2.04
CA ILE A 8 -0.48 -3.12 -2.14
C ILE A 8 -1.08 -3.17 -0.75
N ASN A 9 -2.03 -2.28 -0.47
CA ASN A 9 -2.92 -2.42 0.67
C ASN A 9 -4.01 -3.46 0.32
N PRO A 10 -4.06 -4.62 1.00
CA PRO A 10 -5.03 -5.67 0.70
C PRO A 10 -6.45 -5.34 1.19
N ASN A 11 -6.63 -4.29 2.01
CA ASN A 11 -7.94 -3.77 2.35
C ASN A 11 -8.33 -2.59 1.43
N SER A 12 -9.64 -2.36 1.32
CA SER A 12 -10.22 -1.29 0.48
C SER A 12 -10.30 0.07 1.16
N ASN A 13 -9.77 0.22 2.38
CA ASN A 13 -9.80 1.47 3.12
C ASN A 13 -8.67 2.42 2.63
N GLN A 14 -9.04 3.45 1.88
CA GLN A 14 -8.11 4.44 1.34
C GLN A 14 -7.28 5.14 2.43
N ALA A 15 -7.83 5.37 3.62
CA ALA A 15 -7.09 6.02 4.70
C ALA A 15 -5.87 5.19 5.17
N VAL A 16 -5.95 3.86 5.04
CA VAL A 16 -4.81 2.97 5.31
C VAL A 16 -3.74 3.14 4.23
N THR A 17 -4.13 3.19 2.96
CA THR A 17 -3.19 3.41 1.85
C THR A 17 -2.52 4.79 1.95
N ASP A 18 -3.26 5.84 2.31
CA ASP A 18 -2.73 7.20 2.49
C ASP A 18 -1.69 7.24 3.63
N GLY A 19 -2.00 6.59 4.76
CA GLY A 19 -1.06 6.49 5.88
C GLY A 19 0.19 5.66 5.55
N MET A 20 0.07 4.61 4.74
CA MET A 20 1.21 3.85 4.21
C MET A 20 2.07 4.71 3.28
N ASP A 21 1.46 5.49 2.39
CA ASP A 21 2.18 6.39 1.48
C ASP A 21 2.96 7.47 2.24
N GLU A 22 2.32 8.14 3.21
CA GLU A 22 2.98 9.12 4.07
C GLU A 22 4.16 8.52 4.84
N ALA A 23 3.98 7.31 5.41
CA ALA A 23 5.04 6.62 6.14
C ALA A 23 6.24 6.25 5.26
N LEU A 24 6.05 6.16 3.94
CA LEU A 24 7.09 5.79 2.98
C LEU A 24 7.85 6.99 2.40
N GLU A 25 7.39 8.23 2.62
CA GLU A 25 8.05 9.45 2.15
C GLU A 25 9.56 9.52 2.46
N PRO A 26 10.05 9.18 3.67
CA PRO A 26 11.48 9.23 3.97
C PRO A 26 12.33 8.30 3.09
N PHE A 27 11.75 7.21 2.58
CA PHE A 27 12.45 6.26 1.69
C PHE A 27 12.49 6.74 0.25
N ARG A 28 11.57 7.64 -0.15
CA ARG A 28 11.55 8.25 -1.49
C ARG A 28 12.67 9.26 -1.67
N ALA A 29 13.02 9.99 -0.61
CA ALA A 29 13.92 11.14 -0.63
C ALA A 29 15.37 10.85 -1.10
N GLY A 30 15.74 9.60 -1.40
CA GLY A 30 17.04 9.25 -1.97
C GLY A 30 17.03 7.95 -2.79
N SER A 31 15.86 7.52 -3.24
CA SER A 31 15.68 6.26 -3.95
C SER A 31 15.57 6.49 -5.46
N ASP A 32 16.39 5.78 -6.24
CA ASP A 32 16.23 5.64 -7.69
C ASP A 32 15.17 4.57 -8.05
N VAL A 33 14.38 4.12 -7.08
CA VAL A 33 13.28 3.16 -7.22
C VAL A 33 11.97 3.87 -6.88
N GLU A 34 11.01 3.83 -7.79
CA GLU A 34 9.67 4.33 -7.57
C GLU A 34 8.94 3.43 -6.56
N ILE A 35 8.29 4.04 -5.57
CA ILE A 35 7.41 3.36 -4.62
C ILE A 35 5.98 3.79 -4.93
N GLU A 36 5.04 2.87 -5.10
CA GLU A 36 3.64 3.19 -5.43
C GLU A 36 2.73 2.46 -4.45
N CYS A 37 1.96 3.21 -3.66
CA CYS A 37 0.95 2.65 -2.77
C CYS A 37 -0.39 2.54 -3.49
N VAL A 38 -1.02 1.36 -3.45
CA VAL A 38 -2.31 1.14 -4.11
C VAL A 38 -3.33 0.49 -3.18
N THR A 39 -4.57 0.96 -3.26
CA THR A 39 -5.72 0.39 -2.58
C THR A 39 -6.33 -0.72 -3.44
N LEU A 40 -6.56 -1.90 -2.86
CA LEU A 40 -7.34 -2.95 -3.52
C LEU A 40 -8.84 -2.72 -3.24
N ALA A 41 -9.53 -2.05 -4.16
CA ALA A 41 -10.94 -1.67 -3.98
C ALA A 41 -11.89 -2.87 -3.87
N GLU A 42 -11.50 -4.03 -4.41
CA GLU A 42 -12.27 -5.27 -4.35
C GLU A 42 -12.08 -6.03 -3.02
N GLY A 43 -11.11 -5.61 -2.20
CA GLY A 43 -10.80 -6.22 -0.91
C GLY A 43 -11.78 -5.82 0.21
N PRO A 44 -11.71 -6.51 1.37
CA PRO A 44 -12.50 -6.15 2.53
C PRO A 44 -12.13 -4.75 3.03
N PHE A 45 -13.04 -4.05 3.72
CA PHE A 45 -12.73 -2.71 4.26
C PHE A 45 -11.59 -2.76 5.28
N GLY A 46 -11.47 -3.83 6.04
CA GLY A 46 -10.37 -4.14 6.94
C GLY A 46 -10.15 -5.64 7.01
N ILE A 47 -8.95 -6.07 7.42
CA ILE A 47 -8.64 -7.48 7.66
C ILE A 47 -8.66 -7.70 9.17
N GLU A 48 -9.71 -8.34 9.67
CA GLU A 48 -9.94 -8.52 11.10
C GLU A 48 -10.06 -10.00 11.49
N SER A 49 -10.25 -10.87 10.50
CA SER A 49 -10.46 -12.31 10.67
C SER A 49 -9.93 -13.11 9.48
N GLN A 50 -9.89 -14.44 9.65
CA GLN A 50 -9.53 -15.37 8.57
C GLN A 50 -10.49 -15.30 7.37
N ALA A 51 -11.76 -14.95 7.60
CA ALA A 51 -12.76 -14.84 6.55
C ALA A 51 -12.50 -13.66 5.58
N ASP A 52 -11.66 -12.69 5.98
CA ASP A 52 -11.35 -11.52 5.17
C ASP A 52 -10.24 -11.79 4.14
N VAL A 53 -9.56 -12.94 4.24
CA VAL A 53 -8.42 -13.32 3.39
C VAL A 53 -8.64 -14.63 2.60
N GLU A 54 -9.78 -15.30 2.80
CA GLU A 54 -10.21 -16.49 2.05
C GLU A 54 -11.10 -16.14 0.85
#